data_AF-A0A8T1RJI6-F1
#
_entry.id   AF-A0A8T1RJI6-F1
#
_cell.length_a   1.000
_cell.length_b   1.000
_cell.length_c   1.000
_cell.angle_alpha   90.00
_cell.angle_beta   90.00
_cell.angle_gamma   90.00
#
_symmetry.space_group_name_H-M   'P 1'
#
loop_
_entity.id
_entity.type
_entity.pdbx_description
1 polymer ?
#
loop_
_entity_poly.entity_id
_entity_poly.type
_entity_poly.pdbx_seq_one_letter_code
_entity_poly.pdbx_strand_id
1 'polypeptide(L)'
;MVVSEDVADLDYPQLMAMGEKFERAAAKMTKDTAHSAITGGDGASSRQIIMGNPTYQPASRMDSGIPGPINLDGCKLPPGYIPPTKQLWNLPTAGIKGVMLVLPDDIEQYDEAISRWESITINYINGMNWDSNLDKVYAIENTLGEKEKLTWLGWRAAYENEYNGLVEMAGEARNITSAIRRMFTGKDAYQGDVGAQNRAYVDLERLTCKDMSHVFSYLNQYFSLAAKSGRMWVGSELSEKFFRKLPPVIGPAIEQSFSTKYPGVGINVPLRIYFTY
;
A
#
# COMPACT_ATOMS: atom_id res chain seq x y z
N MET A 1 -43.60 -65.07 -3.59
CA MET A 1 -44.39 -65.14 -2.34
C MET A 1 -43.48 -64.57 -1.26
N VAL A 2 -43.61 -63.28 -0.91
CA VAL A 2 -44.36 -62.77 0.28
C VAL A 2 -43.60 -63.24 1.55
N VAL A 3 -43.11 -62.39 2.47
CA VAL A 3 -43.75 -61.30 3.23
C VAL A 3 -42.67 -60.40 3.91
N SER A 4 -43.02 -59.12 4.12
CA SER A 4 -42.78 -58.18 5.27
C SER A 4 -41.35 -57.78 5.66
N GLU A 5 -40.99 -56.49 5.68
CA GLU A 5 -41.42 -55.38 6.58
C GLU A 5 -40.89 -55.48 8.02
N ASP A 6 -40.53 -54.30 8.55
CA ASP A 6 -40.21 -53.93 9.94
C ASP A 6 -38.75 -53.97 10.42
N VAL A 7 -38.02 -52.87 10.17
CA VAL A 7 -37.32 -52.13 11.25
C VAL A 7 -37.38 -50.62 10.96
N ALA A 8 -38.59 -50.05 11.01
CA ALA A 8 -38.74 -48.72 11.59
C ALA A 8 -38.47 -48.83 13.10
N ASP A 9 -38.03 -47.75 13.74
CA ASP A 9 -37.81 -47.61 15.19
C ASP A 9 -36.48 -48.14 15.76
N LEU A 10 -35.38 -47.57 15.26
CA LEU A 10 -34.21 -47.36 16.11
C LEU A 10 -34.00 -45.86 16.30
N ASP A 11 -34.93 -45.27 17.05
CA ASP A 11 -34.85 -43.92 17.58
C ASP A 11 -33.73 -43.88 18.63
N TYR A 12 -32.53 -43.52 18.19
CA TYR A 12 -31.38 -43.30 19.05
C TYR A 12 -31.31 -41.79 19.39
N PRO A 13 -31.89 -41.34 20.52
CA PRO A 13 -31.85 -39.94 20.93
C PRO A 13 -30.41 -39.41 21.10
N GLN A 14 -29.45 -40.32 21.30
CA GLN A 14 -28.03 -40.00 21.38
C GLN A 14 -27.44 -39.56 20.04
N LEU A 15 -27.93 -40.10 18.91
CA LEU A 15 -27.46 -39.73 17.56
C LEU A 15 -28.06 -38.39 17.13
N MET A 16 -29.34 -38.12 17.45
CA MET A 16 -29.96 -36.81 17.21
C MET A 16 -29.31 -35.70 18.06
N ALA A 17 -29.06 -35.98 19.35
CA ALA A 17 -28.36 -35.04 20.23
C ALA A 17 -26.89 -34.81 19.82
N MET A 18 -26.27 -35.78 19.14
CA MET A 18 -24.92 -35.63 18.57
C MET A 18 -24.97 -34.83 17.26
N GLY A 19 -25.98 -35.08 16.41
CA GLY A 19 -26.26 -34.30 15.20
C GLY A 19 -26.49 -32.82 15.49
N GLU A 20 -27.36 -32.47 16.45
CA GLU A 20 -27.59 -31.08 16.84
C GLU A 20 -26.35 -30.42 17.46
N LYS A 21 -25.50 -31.19 18.16
CA LYS A 21 -24.23 -30.68 18.69
C LYS A 21 -23.22 -30.43 17.58
N PHE A 22 -23.18 -31.28 16.56
CA PHE A 22 -22.36 -31.06 15.37
C PHE A 22 -22.85 -29.87 14.55
N GLU A 23 -24.16 -29.71 14.37
CA GLU A 23 -24.72 -28.54 13.67
C GLU A 23 -24.51 -27.23 14.44
N ARG A 24 -24.66 -27.23 15.77
CA ARG A 24 -24.34 -26.05 16.60
C ARG A 24 -22.85 -25.75 16.67
N ALA A 25 -21.99 -26.76 16.56
CA ALA A 25 -20.54 -26.58 16.46
C ALA A 25 -20.14 -26.03 15.10
N ALA A 26 -20.75 -26.51 14.01
CA ALA A 26 -20.56 -26.01 12.66
C ALA A 26 -21.08 -24.55 12.52
N ALA A 27 -22.22 -24.22 13.11
CA ALA A 27 -22.77 -22.86 13.13
C ALA A 27 -22.01 -21.89 14.06
N LYS A 28 -21.20 -22.41 15.00
CA LYS A 28 -20.25 -21.60 15.80
C LYS A 28 -18.92 -21.39 15.08
N MET A 29 -18.48 -22.33 14.25
CA MET A 29 -17.25 -22.19 13.44
C MET A 29 -17.38 -21.16 12.32
N THR A 30 -18.59 -20.85 11.84
CA THR A 30 -18.82 -19.84 10.80
C THR A 30 -18.97 -18.40 11.31
N LYS A 31 -18.86 -18.16 12.62
CA LYS A 31 -19.10 -16.83 13.21
C LYS A 31 -17.85 -16.08 13.67
N ASP A 32 -16.69 -16.75 13.73
CA ASP A 32 -15.44 -16.18 14.23
C ASP A 32 -14.29 -16.38 13.25
N THR A 33 -14.41 -15.82 12.05
CA THR A 33 -13.18 -15.36 11.43
C THR A 33 -13.21 -13.93 10.95
N ALA A 34 -12.27 -13.20 11.52
CA ALA A 34 -11.84 -11.90 11.07
C ALA A 34 -10.93 -12.10 9.86
N HIS A 35 -11.43 -11.73 8.69
CA HIS A 35 -10.60 -11.49 7.52
C HIS A 35 -9.76 -10.23 7.73
N SER A 36 -8.52 -10.21 7.21
CA SER A 36 -7.86 -8.93 6.95
C SER A 36 -8.63 -8.20 5.86
N ALA A 37 -8.82 -6.88 5.98
CA ALA A 37 -9.36 -6.05 4.89
C ALA A 37 -8.45 -6.02 3.64
N ILE A 38 -7.32 -6.75 3.68
CA ILE A 38 -6.40 -6.97 2.59
C ILE A 38 -6.95 -8.06 1.62
N THR A 39 -7.60 -9.12 2.12
CA THR A 39 -8.41 -10.08 1.33
C THR A 39 -9.31 -10.95 2.26
N GLY A 40 -10.55 -11.26 1.85
CA GLY A 40 -11.55 -12.01 2.64
C GLY A 40 -11.34 -13.55 2.71
N GLY A 41 -11.52 -14.18 3.89
CA GLY A 41 -11.61 -15.63 4.22
C GLY A 41 -10.99 -15.98 5.61
N ASP A 42 -11.68 -16.46 6.67
CA ASP A 42 -12.07 -17.84 7.02
C ASP A 42 -10.96 -18.61 7.87
N GLY A 43 -10.96 -18.71 9.23
CA GLY A 43 -9.83 -19.12 10.12
C GLY A 43 -9.70 -20.65 10.34
N ALA A 44 -8.83 -21.30 11.14
CA ALA A 44 -7.84 -20.98 12.18
C ALA A 44 -7.02 -22.26 12.60
N SER A 45 -5.96 -22.10 13.43
CA SER A 45 -5.36 -23.05 14.44
C SER A 45 -4.43 -24.20 13.93
N SER A 46 -3.34 -24.70 14.58
CA SER A 46 -2.88 -24.78 15.99
C SER A 46 -1.35 -24.99 16.11
N ARG A 47 -0.78 -24.73 17.30
CA ARG A 47 0.66 -24.74 17.66
C ARG A 47 1.30 -26.13 17.86
N GLN A 48 2.50 -26.33 17.31
CA GLN A 48 3.58 -27.18 17.85
C GLN A 48 4.90 -26.38 17.83
N ILE A 49 5.67 -26.44 18.92
CA ILE A 49 6.99 -25.79 19.03
C ILE A 49 7.99 -26.65 18.26
N ILE A 50 8.11 -26.35 16.97
CA ILE A 50 9.22 -26.73 16.09
C ILE A 50 10.10 -25.48 16.03
N MET A 51 11.44 -25.59 15.99
CA MET A 51 12.28 -24.46 15.58
C MET A 51 11.89 -24.10 14.14
N GLY A 52 10.89 -23.22 14.03
CA GLY A 52 10.11 -23.00 12.83
C GLY A 52 10.58 -21.79 12.06
N ASN A 53 10.14 -21.74 10.80
CA ASN A 53 10.24 -20.63 9.85
C ASN A 53 10.27 -19.26 10.57
N PRO A 54 11.24 -18.35 10.32
CA PRO A 54 11.42 -17.09 11.06
C PRO A 54 10.16 -16.22 11.00
N THR A 55 9.25 -16.43 11.94
CA THR A 55 7.95 -15.78 12.01
C THR A 55 7.90 -15.03 13.33
N TYR A 56 7.58 -13.74 13.25
CA TYR A 56 7.48 -12.92 14.45
C TYR A 56 6.24 -13.36 15.23
N GLN A 57 6.45 -14.00 16.38
CA GLN A 57 5.35 -14.50 17.19
C GLN A 57 4.60 -13.32 17.82
N PRO A 58 3.26 -13.26 17.73
CA PRO A 58 2.50 -12.23 18.41
C PRO A 58 2.67 -12.38 19.93
N ALA A 59 2.64 -11.26 20.64
CA ALA A 59 2.68 -11.27 22.10
C ALA A 59 1.55 -12.17 22.63
N SER A 60 1.90 -13.09 23.54
CA SER A 60 0.88 -13.87 24.23
C SER A 60 0.13 -12.94 25.19
N ARG A 61 -1.20 -13.03 25.17
CA ARG A 61 -2.06 -12.28 26.10
C ARG A 61 -1.76 -12.78 27.52
N MET A 62 -0.85 -12.12 28.22
CA MET A 62 -0.69 -12.31 29.66
C MET A 62 -1.94 -11.72 30.30
N ASP A 63 -2.71 -12.55 30.99
CA ASP A 63 -3.74 -12.11 31.92
C ASP A 63 -3.05 -11.60 33.19
N SER A 64 -2.22 -10.58 33.02
CA SER A 64 -1.59 -9.83 34.10
C SER A 64 -2.40 -8.56 34.31
N GLY A 65 -2.80 -8.33 35.56
CA GLY A 65 -3.66 -7.24 36.00
C GLY A 65 -3.42 -5.95 35.21
N ILE A 66 -4.48 -5.50 34.54
CA ILE A 66 -4.53 -4.42 33.56
C ILE A 66 -3.72 -3.21 34.06
N PRO A 67 -2.57 -2.87 33.43
CA PRO A 67 -2.04 -1.52 33.54
C PRO A 67 -3.09 -0.58 32.94
N GLY A 68 -3.51 0.43 33.70
CA GLY A 68 -4.57 1.36 33.30
C GLY A 68 -4.33 2.03 31.94
N PRO A 69 -5.38 2.61 31.33
CA PRO A 69 -5.29 3.24 30.02
C PRO A 69 -4.19 4.30 29.99
N ILE A 70 -3.36 4.26 28.95
CA ILE A 70 -2.39 5.31 28.66
C ILE A 70 -3.20 6.56 28.29
N ASN A 71 -3.27 7.53 29.19
CA ASN A 71 -3.94 8.80 28.94
C ASN A 71 -3.13 9.56 27.88
N LEU A 72 -3.69 9.71 26.68
CA LEU A 72 -3.05 10.37 25.53
C LEU A 72 -3.31 11.88 25.48
N ASP A 73 -4.13 12.40 26.39
CA ASP A 73 -4.30 13.84 26.60
C ASP A 73 -3.36 14.29 27.73
N GLY A 74 -2.23 14.91 27.38
CA GLY A 74 -1.20 15.27 28.37
C GLY A 74 -0.38 14.06 28.85
N CYS A 75 -0.05 13.13 27.96
CA CYS A 75 0.61 11.85 28.23
C CYS A 75 1.96 12.02 28.96
N LYS A 76 1.92 11.99 30.28
CA LYS A 76 3.10 11.67 31.08
C LYS A 76 3.26 10.16 31.04
N LEU A 77 4.29 9.75 30.32
CA LEU A 77 4.84 8.41 30.39
C LEU A 77 4.94 7.99 31.87
N PRO A 78 4.58 6.74 32.22
CA PRO A 78 4.59 6.31 33.61
C PRO A 78 5.97 6.61 34.23
N PRO A 79 6.05 7.05 35.50
CA PRO A 79 7.32 7.43 36.11
C PRO A 79 8.30 6.24 36.02
N GLY A 80 9.43 6.46 35.33
CA GLY A 80 10.41 5.42 35.03
C GLY A 80 10.35 4.83 33.61
N TYR A 81 9.33 5.17 32.81
CA TYR A 81 9.33 4.88 31.39
C TYR A 81 10.35 5.78 30.69
N ILE A 82 11.39 5.13 30.20
CA ILE A 82 12.36 5.73 29.31
C ILE A 82 11.80 5.51 27.91
N PRO A 83 11.35 6.56 27.19
CA PRO A 83 10.97 6.39 25.80
C PRO A 83 12.16 5.77 25.06
N PRO A 84 11.91 4.83 24.14
CA PRO A 84 12.97 4.29 23.32
C PRO A 84 13.71 5.47 22.71
N THR A 85 14.95 5.70 23.16
CA THR A 85 15.77 6.83 22.73
C THR A 85 15.85 6.79 21.21
N LYS A 86 15.78 7.95 20.53
CA LYS A 86 16.15 8.04 19.11
C LYS A 86 17.51 7.38 18.95
N GLN A 87 17.50 6.16 18.41
CA GLN A 87 18.64 5.29 18.48
C GLN A 87 19.75 5.86 17.61
N LEU A 88 20.86 6.30 18.23
CA LEU A 88 22.11 6.55 17.53
C LEU A 88 22.98 5.30 17.67
N TRP A 89 22.72 4.30 16.83
CA TRP A 89 23.66 3.22 16.54
C TRP A 89 24.32 3.54 15.20
N ASN A 90 25.58 3.98 15.24
CA ASN A 90 26.33 4.23 14.01
C ASN A 90 26.86 2.89 13.47
N LEU A 91 26.15 2.28 12.52
CA LEU A 91 26.64 1.12 11.77
C LEU A 91 26.35 1.28 10.26
N PRO A 92 27.33 1.71 9.46
CA PRO A 92 27.48 1.30 8.06
C PRO A 92 28.49 0.12 8.00
N THR A 93 28.53 -0.86 7.10
CA THR A 93 27.87 -1.17 5.82
C THR A 93 27.94 -2.70 5.66
N ALA A 94 26.95 -3.36 5.06
CA ALA A 94 27.19 -4.59 4.30
C ALA A 94 26.47 -4.48 2.95
N GLY A 95 27.12 -3.78 2.02
CA GLY A 95 26.72 -3.61 0.62
C GLY A 95 25.38 -2.92 0.45
N ILE A 96 25.33 -1.58 0.54
CA ILE A 96 24.11 -0.84 0.20
C ILE A 96 23.77 -1.17 -1.25
N LYS A 97 22.76 -1.99 -1.38
CA LYS A 97 22.12 -2.29 -2.63
C LYS A 97 20.63 -2.03 -2.39
N GLY A 98 20.20 -0.78 -2.61
CA GLY A 98 18.85 -0.27 -2.32
C GLY A 98 18.78 0.78 -1.20
N VAL A 99 17.62 1.45 -1.05
CA VAL A 99 17.34 2.41 0.05
C VAL A 99 16.45 1.74 1.08
N MET A 100 16.75 1.94 2.37
CA MET A 100 15.94 1.41 3.46
C MET A 100 14.68 2.24 3.69
N LEU A 101 13.51 1.62 3.72
CA LEU A 101 12.24 2.27 4.09
C LEU A 101 12.20 2.49 5.59
N VAL A 102 12.37 3.74 6.02
CA VAL A 102 12.11 4.16 7.39
C VAL A 102 10.94 5.12 7.33
N LEU A 103 9.79 4.73 7.90
CA LEU A 103 8.64 5.63 7.94
C LEU A 103 8.91 6.75 8.95
N PRO A 104 8.63 8.02 8.59
CA PRO A 104 8.79 9.15 9.51
C PRO A 104 7.86 9.01 10.72
N ASP A 105 8.08 9.81 11.76
CA ASP A 105 7.14 9.87 12.90
C ASP A 105 5.80 10.53 12.50
N ASP A 106 5.83 11.41 11.49
CA ASP A 106 4.67 12.12 10.95
C ASP A 106 3.92 11.25 9.93
N ILE A 107 2.70 10.83 10.28
CA ILE A 107 1.85 9.95 9.44
C ILE A 107 1.54 10.58 8.07
N GLU A 108 1.40 11.90 8.00
CA GLU A 108 1.09 12.61 6.74
C GLU A 108 2.17 12.45 5.66
N GLN A 109 3.40 12.13 6.06
CA GLN A 109 4.53 11.98 5.14
C GLN A 109 4.72 10.54 4.64
N TYR A 110 3.89 9.59 5.10
CA TYR A 110 4.03 8.17 4.74
C TYR A 110 3.90 7.96 3.23
N ASP A 111 2.91 8.59 2.61
CA ASP A 111 2.64 8.43 1.17
C ASP A 111 3.85 8.87 0.32
N GLU A 112 4.53 9.95 0.71
CA GLU A 112 5.70 10.45 -0.01
C GLU A 112 6.94 9.59 0.26
N ALA A 113 7.17 9.22 1.52
CA ALA A 113 8.29 8.35 1.90
C ALA A 113 8.21 7.00 1.18
N ILE A 114 7.03 6.37 1.17
CA ILE A 114 6.78 5.12 0.47
C ILE A 114 6.97 5.32 -1.04
N SER A 115 6.37 6.35 -1.65
CA SER A 115 6.51 6.57 -3.11
C SER A 115 7.96 6.75 -3.56
N ARG A 116 8.77 7.47 -2.77
CA ARG A 116 10.21 7.63 -3.05
C ARG A 116 10.95 6.31 -2.90
N TRP A 117 10.71 5.57 -1.82
CA TRP A 117 11.31 4.26 -1.59
C TRP A 117 10.93 3.26 -2.70
N GLU A 118 9.66 3.17 -3.08
CA GLU A 118 9.18 2.27 -4.13
C GLU A 118 9.92 2.51 -5.45
N SER A 119 10.02 3.77 -5.87
CA SER A 119 10.70 4.12 -7.12
C SER A 119 12.17 3.68 -7.10
N ILE A 120 12.88 3.90 -5.99
CA ILE A 120 14.29 3.52 -5.85
C ILE A 120 14.44 2.00 -5.80
N THR A 121 13.60 1.32 -5.01
CA THR A 121 13.65 -0.13 -4.82
C THR A 121 13.28 -0.88 -6.11
N ILE A 122 12.29 -0.43 -6.87
CA ILE A 122 11.93 -1.04 -8.15
C ILE A 122 13.09 -0.94 -9.14
N ASN A 123 13.71 0.24 -9.26
CA ASN A 123 14.86 0.42 -10.15
C ASN A 123 16.03 -0.47 -9.75
N TYR A 124 16.25 -0.60 -8.45
CA TYR A 124 17.29 -1.44 -7.89
C TYR A 124 17.04 -2.93 -8.15
N ILE A 125 15.83 -3.43 -7.87
CA ILE A 125 15.45 -4.84 -8.05
C ILE A 125 15.41 -5.25 -9.52
N ASN A 126 14.97 -4.36 -10.41
CA ASN A 126 14.95 -4.62 -11.86
C ASN A 126 16.35 -4.68 -12.47
N GLY A 127 17.37 -4.11 -11.81
CA GLY A 127 18.77 -4.22 -12.23
C GLY A 127 19.42 -5.57 -11.88
N MET A 128 18.68 -6.48 -11.24
CA MET A 128 19.17 -7.77 -10.78
C MET A 128 18.49 -8.92 -11.51
N ASN A 129 19.24 -9.99 -11.72
CA ASN A 129 18.69 -11.27 -12.16
C ASN A 129 18.32 -12.08 -10.91
N TRP A 130 17.11 -12.63 -10.91
CA TRP A 130 16.56 -13.40 -9.81
C TRP A 130 16.28 -14.82 -10.29
N ASP A 131 16.74 -15.81 -9.54
CA ASP A 131 16.50 -17.23 -9.85
C ASP A 131 15.09 -17.66 -9.40
N SER A 132 14.54 -16.99 -8.39
CA SER A 132 13.20 -17.24 -7.85
C SER A 132 12.49 -15.94 -7.46
N ASN A 133 11.17 -15.93 -7.61
CA ASN A 133 10.31 -14.86 -7.09
C ASN A 133 10.41 -14.74 -5.58
N LEU A 134 10.66 -15.85 -4.87
CA LEU A 134 10.81 -15.84 -3.42
C LEU A 134 12.05 -15.05 -2.97
N ASP A 135 13.18 -15.23 -3.65
CA ASP A 135 14.42 -14.51 -3.35
C ASP A 135 14.26 -13.01 -3.59
N LYS A 136 13.48 -12.65 -4.62
CA LYS A 136 13.12 -11.26 -4.91
C LYS A 136 12.27 -10.64 -3.80
N VAL A 137 11.30 -11.38 -3.26
CA VAL A 137 10.50 -10.93 -2.10
C VAL A 137 11.39 -10.73 -0.88
N TYR A 138 12.30 -11.66 -0.59
CA TYR A 138 13.25 -11.51 0.51
C TYR A 138 14.20 -10.33 0.33
N ALA A 139 14.65 -10.06 -0.90
CA ALA A 139 15.48 -8.90 -1.18
C ALA A 139 14.75 -7.59 -0.90
N ILE A 140 13.47 -7.47 -1.29
CA ILE A 140 12.65 -6.30 -0.98
C ILE A 140 12.37 -6.20 0.52
N GLU A 141 12.08 -7.32 1.20
CA GLU A 141 11.90 -7.36 2.65
C GLU A 141 13.14 -6.81 3.39
N ASN A 142 14.34 -7.09 2.89
CA ASN A 142 15.58 -6.58 3.47
C ASN A 142 15.82 -5.07 3.23
N THR A 143 15.01 -4.44 2.38
CA THR A 143 15.00 -2.98 2.24
C THR A 143 14.02 -2.29 3.19
N LEU A 144 13.30 -3.04 4.05
CA LEU A 144 12.44 -2.46 5.07
C LEU A 144 13.25 -2.10 6.33
N GLY A 145 12.88 -0.99 6.96
CA GLY A 145 13.36 -0.61 8.29
C GLY A 145 12.88 -1.56 9.37
N GLU A 146 13.40 -1.43 10.59
CA GLU A 146 13.15 -2.39 11.68
C GLU A 146 11.66 -2.51 12.02
N LYS A 147 10.98 -1.38 12.24
CA LYS A 147 9.54 -1.36 12.57
C LYS A 147 8.69 -1.90 11.43
N GLU A 148 9.03 -1.51 10.21
CA GLU A 148 8.32 -1.89 8.99
C GLU A 148 8.50 -3.40 8.73
N LYS A 149 9.71 -3.91 8.90
CA LYS A 149 10.03 -5.33 8.77
C LYS A 149 9.33 -6.17 9.82
N LEU A 150 9.26 -5.70 11.08
CA LEU A 150 8.48 -6.40 12.12
C LEU A 150 6.99 -6.47 11.76
N THR A 151 6.44 -5.39 11.20
CA THR A 151 5.04 -5.35 10.73
C THR A 151 4.83 -6.35 9.61
N TRP A 152 5.73 -6.39 8.62
CA TRP A 152 5.71 -7.34 7.51
C TRP A 152 5.81 -8.80 7.98
N LEU A 153 6.75 -9.10 8.89
CA LEU A 153 6.93 -10.43 9.47
C LEU A 153 5.72 -10.88 10.30
N GLY A 154 5.07 -9.94 11.02
CA GLY A 154 3.83 -10.22 11.73
C GLY A 154 2.69 -10.56 10.78
N TRP A 155 2.56 -9.82 9.67
CA TRP A 155 1.54 -10.09 8.65
C TRP A 155 1.77 -11.44 7.95
N ARG A 156 2.98 -11.74 7.47
CA ARG A 156 3.26 -13.02 6.80
C ARG A 156 3.02 -14.24 7.69
N ALA A 157 3.28 -14.08 9.01
CA ALA A 157 3.07 -15.14 9.99
C ALA A 157 1.58 -15.39 10.26
N ALA A 158 0.75 -14.37 10.13
CA ALA A 158 -0.70 -14.48 10.30
C ALA A 158 -1.42 -14.91 9.01
N TYR A 159 -0.89 -14.55 7.84
CA TYR A 159 -1.54 -14.72 6.53
C TYR A 159 -0.65 -15.46 5.51
N GLU A 160 -0.30 -16.71 5.81
CA GLU A 160 0.61 -17.51 4.96
C GLU A 160 0.07 -17.74 3.53
N ASN A 161 -1.24 -17.95 3.39
CA ASN A 161 -1.87 -18.13 2.07
C ASN A 161 -1.77 -16.86 1.19
N GLU A 162 -1.96 -15.68 1.79
CA GLU A 162 -1.83 -14.39 1.08
C GLU A 162 -0.38 -14.13 0.68
N TYR A 163 0.56 -14.48 1.55
CA TYR A 163 1.98 -14.39 1.27
C TYR A 163 2.38 -15.28 0.09
N ASN A 164 1.90 -16.54 0.05
CA ASN A 164 2.18 -17.45 -1.06
C ASN A 164 1.61 -16.92 -2.39
N GLY A 165 0.37 -16.42 -2.39
CA GLY A 165 -0.21 -15.78 -3.58
C GLY A 165 0.58 -14.54 -4.04
N LEU A 166 1.10 -13.75 -3.09
CA LEU A 166 1.97 -12.62 -3.42
C LEU A 166 3.30 -13.07 -4.06
N VAL A 167 3.90 -14.16 -3.57
CA VAL A 167 5.13 -14.73 -4.13
C VAL A 167 4.91 -15.25 -5.56
N GLU A 168 3.72 -15.75 -5.89
CA GLU A 168 3.38 -16.11 -7.27
C GLU A 168 3.31 -14.87 -8.18
N MET A 169 2.71 -13.78 -7.69
CA MET A 169 2.58 -12.50 -8.42
C MET A 169 3.84 -11.61 -8.37
N ALA A 170 4.86 -12.00 -7.62
CA ALA A 170 6.11 -11.24 -7.40
C ALA A 170 7.02 -11.12 -8.64
N GLY A 171 6.63 -11.74 -9.77
CA GLY A 171 7.28 -11.52 -11.06
C GLY A 171 7.40 -10.03 -11.41
N GLU A 172 6.41 -9.22 -11.06
CA GLU A 172 6.51 -7.76 -11.08
C GLU A 172 6.85 -7.21 -9.68
N ALA A 173 7.96 -6.48 -9.55
CA ALA A 173 8.40 -5.94 -8.26
C ALA A 173 7.36 -4.97 -7.66
N ARG A 174 6.57 -4.32 -8.53
CA ARG A 174 5.49 -3.41 -8.16
C ARG A 174 4.43 -4.08 -7.31
N ASN A 175 4.12 -5.36 -7.53
CA ASN A 175 3.09 -6.05 -6.77
C ASN A 175 3.48 -6.17 -5.28
N ILE A 176 4.76 -6.44 -5.03
CA ILE A 176 5.32 -6.56 -3.68
C ILE A 176 5.30 -5.19 -2.99
N THR A 177 5.79 -4.15 -3.67
CA THR A 177 5.79 -2.80 -3.10
C THR A 177 4.38 -2.26 -2.88
N SER A 178 3.42 -2.60 -3.74
CA SER A 178 2.01 -2.24 -3.60
C SER A 178 1.37 -2.90 -2.38
N ALA A 179 1.68 -4.18 -2.13
CA ALA A 179 1.23 -4.88 -0.92
C ALA A 179 1.78 -4.21 0.35
N ILE A 180 3.06 -3.81 0.34
CA ILE A 180 3.70 -3.08 1.43
C ILE A 180 3.02 -1.72 1.64
N ARG A 181 2.78 -0.94 0.58
CA ARG A 181 2.04 0.33 0.66
C ARG A 181 0.65 0.13 1.27
N ARG A 182 -0.09 -0.88 0.81
CA ARG A 182 -1.44 -1.18 1.29
C ARG A 182 -1.44 -1.57 2.76
N MET A 183 -0.41 -2.28 3.23
CA MET A 183 -0.25 -2.63 4.65
C MET A 183 -0.13 -1.39 5.55
N PHE A 184 0.63 -0.38 5.14
CA PHE A 184 0.89 0.81 5.97
C PHE A 184 -0.13 1.94 5.77
N THR A 185 -0.67 2.10 4.57
CA THR A 185 -1.55 3.24 4.23
C THR A 185 -2.99 2.83 4.00
N GLY A 186 -3.28 1.54 3.84
CA GLY A 186 -4.58 1.03 3.40
C GLY A 186 -4.91 1.34 1.93
N LYS A 187 -4.04 2.06 1.22
CA LYS A 187 -4.25 2.47 -0.17
C LYS A 187 -3.59 1.49 -1.13
N ASP A 188 -4.27 1.17 -2.22
CA ASP A 188 -3.69 0.41 -3.33
C ASP A 188 -2.86 1.32 -4.24
N ALA A 189 -1.66 0.87 -4.63
CA ALA A 189 -0.79 1.60 -5.53
C ALA A 189 -1.35 1.68 -6.97
N TYR A 190 -2.12 0.68 -7.40
CA TYR A 190 -2.72 0.66 -8.74
C TYR A 190 -3.91 1.60 -8.88
N GLN A 191 -4.74 1.72 -7.84
CA GLN A 191 -5.87 2.65 -7.84
C GLN A 191 -5.44 4.10 -7.58
N GLY A 192 -4.22 4.30 -7.05
CA GLY A 192 -3.70 5.59 -6.66
C GLY A 192 -4.53 6.24 -5.54
N ASP A 193 -4.04 7.35 -5.01
CA ASP A 193 -4.85 8.15 -4.08
C ASP A 193 -5.78 9.05 -4.89
N VAL A 194 -7.01 8.58 -5.14
CA VAL A 194 -8.06 9.36 -5.82
C VAL A 194 -8.27 10.72 -5.15
N GLY A 195 -8.12 10.80 -3.81
CA GLY A 195 -8.21 12.04 -3.06
C GLY A 195 -7.06 13.00 -3.37
N ALA A 196 -5.82 12.52 -3.40
CA ALA A 196 -4.66 13.33 -3.80
C ALA A 196 -4.70 13.73 -5.27
N GLN A 197 -5.14 12.84 -6.16
CA GLN A 197 -5.31 13.12 -7.59
C GLN A 197 -6.37 14.21 -7.82
N ASN A 198 -7.51 14.12 -7.12
CA ASN A 198 -8.56 15.13 -7.21
C ASN A 198 -8.10 16.49 -6.65
N ARG A 199 -7.38 16.50 -5.52
CA ARG A 199 -6.78 17.73 -4.98
C ARG A 199 -5.81 18.36 -5.98
N ALA A 200 -4.92 17.55 -6.56
CA ALA A 200 -3.97 18.01 -7.57
C ALA A 200 -4.69 18.57 -8.82
N TYR A 201 -5.80 17.97 -9.24
CA TYR A 201 -6.61 18.47 -10.34
C TYR A 201 -7.28 19.82 -9.99
N VAL A 202 -7.83 19.97 -8.78
CA VAL A 202 -8.40 21.25 -8.32
C VAL A 202 -7.33 22.34 -8.23
N ASP A 203 -6.15 22.02 -7.72
CA ASP A 203 -5.03 22.96 -7.64
C ASP A 203 -4.50 23.32 -9.04
N LEU A 204 -4.49 22.37 -9.97
CA LEU A 204 -4.18 22.62 -11.37
C LEU A 204 -5.19 23.60 -11.97
N GLU A 205 -6.49 23.44 -11.71
CA GLU A 205 -7.53 24.36 -12.18
C GLU A 205 -7.38 25.78 -11.61
N ARG A 206 -6.88 25.91 -10.38
CA ARG A 206 -6.56 27.21 -9.75
C ARG A 206 -5.29 27.86 -10.29
N LEU A 207 -4.32 27.05 -10.73
CA LEU A 207 -3.05 27.54 -11.24
C LEU A 207 -3.26 28.42 -12.50
N THR A 208 -2.87 29.69 -12.41
CA THR A 208 -2.90 30.66 -13.51
C THR A 208 -1.66 31.54 -13.43
N CYS A 209 -1.05 31.85 -14.56
CA CYS A 209 0.13 32.71 -14.64
C CYS A 209 -0.25 34.04 -15.31
N LYS A 210 -0.20 35.13 -14.55
CA LYS A 210 -0.52 36.48 -15.05
C LYS A 210 0.73 37.24 -15.50
N ASP A 211 1.86 37.01 -14.83
CA ASP A 211 3.10 37.76 -15.03
C ASP A 211 4.17 36.93 -15.75
N MET A 212 4.91 37.59 -16.63
CA MET A 212 6.00 36.97 -17.41
C MET A 212 7.15 36.45 -16.54
N SER A 213 7.39 37.07 -15.38
CA SER A 213 8.44 36.67 -14.43
C SER A 213 8.25 35.26 -13.87
N HIS A 214 7.00 34.78 -13.79
CA HIS A 214 6.64 33.52 -13.15
C HIS A 214 6.36 32.37 -14.12
N VAL A 215 6.61 32.57 -15.42
CA VAL A 215 6.35 31.55 -16.46
C VAL A 215 7.10 30.25 -16.18
N PHE A 216 8.40 30.29 -15.85
CA PHE A 216 9.16 29.06 -15.54
C PHE A 216 8.62 28.33 -14.30
N SER A 217 8.20 29.06 -13.28
CA SER A 217 7.60 28.48 -12.08
C SER A 217 6.25 27.83 -12.41
N TYR A 218 5.44 28.51 -13.23
CA TYR A 218 4.20 27.97 -13.76
C TYR A 218 4.43 26.68 -14.56
N LEU A 219 5.41 26.63 -15.47
CA LEU A 219 5.70 25.44 -16.28
C LEU A 219 6.00 24.22 -15.39
N ASN A 220 6.88 24.39 -14.39
CA ASN A 220 7.24 23.32 -13.46
C ASN A 220 6.07 22.88 -12.58
N GLN A 221 5.29 23.83 -12.05
CA GLN A 221 4.12 23.53 -11.23
C GLN A 221 3.03 22.85 -12.04
N TYR A 222 2.77 23.33 -13.25
CA TYR A 222 1.77 22.74 -14.16
C TYR A 222 2.15 21.31 -14.51
N PHE A 223 3.42 21.05 -14.83
CA PHE A 223 3.92 19.70 -15.08
C PHE A 223 3.71 18.78 -13.87
N SER A 224 4.12 19.25 -12.67
CA SER A 224 4.01 18.46 -11.44
C SER A 224 2.56 18.15 -11.08
N LEU A 225 1.67 19.14 -11.14
CA LEU A 225 0.24 18.96 -10.85
C LEU A 225 -0.46 18.10 -11.90
N ALA A 226 -0.13 18.28 -13.18
CA ALA A 226 -0.70 17.45 -14.26
C ALA A 226 -0.30 15.99 -14.10
N ALA A 227 0.98 15.73 -13.79
CA ALA A 227 1.47 14.38 -13.50
C ALA A 227 0.78 13.76 -12.27
N LYS A 228 0.67 14.51 -11.16
CA LYS A 228 0.01 14.05 -9.92
C LYS A 228 -1.48 13.78 -10.10
N SER A 229 -2.16 14.51 -10.97
CA SER A 229 -3.60 14.32 -11.24
C SER A 229 -3.93 13.03 -11.99
N GLY A 230 -2.94 12.40 -12.66
CA GLY A 230 -3.17 11.26 -13.55
C GLY A 230 -3.97 11.57 -14.82
N ARG A 231 -4.51 12.79 -14.98
CA ARG A 231 -5.38 13.19 -16.10
C ARG A 231 -4.64 13.74 -17.31
N MET A 232 -3.31 13.85 -17.24
CA MET A 232 -2.47 14.41 -18.30
C MET A 232 -2.63 13.73 -19.67
N TRP A 233 -3.00 12.45 -19.68
CA TRP A 233 -3.15 11.62 -20.88
C TRP A 233 -4.60 11.24 -21.21
N VAL A 234 -5.55 11.57 -20.33
CA VAL A 234 -6.94 11.08 -20.44
C VAL A 234 -7.76 11.93 -21.42
N GLY A 235 -7.53 13.24 -21.47
CA GLY A 235 -8.27 14.14 -22.35
C GLY A 235 -7.43 15.33 -22.81
N SER A 236 -7.90 16.02 -23.86
CA SER A 236 -7.25 17.22 -24.39
C SER A 236 -7.41 18.44 -23.49
N GLU A 237 -8.34 18.41 -22.53
CA GLU A 237 -8.68 19.52 -21.63
C GLU A 237 -7.43 20.17 -21.00
N LEU A 238 -6.56 19.38 -20.37
CA LEU A 238 -5.35 19.89 -19.73
C LEU A 238 -4.33 20.43 -20.73
N SER A 239 -4.32 19.91 -21.94
CA SER A 239 -3.45 20.36 -23.02
C SER A 239 -3.93 21.69 -23.63
N GLU A 240 -5.25 21.90 -23.72
CA GLU A 240 -5.86 23.13 -24.23
C GLU A 240 -5.83 24.26 -23.18
N LYS A 241 -6.15 23.93 -21.92
CA LYS A 241 -6.13 24.91 -20.82
C LYS A 241 -4.72 25.44 -20.53
N PHE A 242 -3.68 24.68 -20.86
CA PHE A 242 -2.29 25.07 -20.63
C PHE A 242 -1.96 26.46 -21.22
N PHE A 243 -2.31 26.69 -22.49
CA PHE A 243 -2.03 27.96 -23.16
C PHE A 243 -2.92 29.10 -22.66
N ARG A 244 -4.17 28.81 -22.31
CA ARG A 244 -5.11 29.79 -21.75
C ARG A 244 -4.70 30.30 -20.36
N LYS A 245 -3.93 29.50 -19.63
CA LYS A 245 -3.42 29.82 -18.29
C LYS A 245 -2.07 30.55 -18.30
N LEU A 246 -1.44 30.71 -19.47
CA LEU A 246 -0.26 31.56 -19.65
C LEU A 246 -0.65 33.05 -19.68
N PRO A 247 0.33 33.97 -19.49
CA PRO A 247 0.08 35.39 -19.62
C PRO A 247 -0.56 35.73 -20.98
N PRO A 248 -1.57 36.61 -21.02
CA PRO A 248 -2.35 36.89 -22.22
C PRO A 248 -1.52 37.47 -23.37
N VAL A 249 -0.37 38.06 -23.05
CA VAL A 249 0.58 38.60 -24.03
C VAL A 249 1.22 37.50 -24.89
N ILE A 250 1.43 36.30 -24.34
CA ILE A 250 2.18 35.23 -25.00
C ILE A 250 1.34 33.97 -25.28
N GLY A 251 0.33 33.67 -24.46
CA GLY A 251 -0.43 32.42 -24.55
C GLY A 251 -0.97 32.12 -25.96
N PRO A 252 -1.74 33.03 -26.59
CA PRO A 252 -2.29 32.81 -27.93
C PRO A 252 -1.23 32.67 -29.02
N ALA A 253 -0.15 33.46 -28.95
CA ALA A 253 0.92 33.43 -29.95
C ALA A 253 1.68 32.10 -29.92
N ILE A 254 1.91 31.56 -28.72
CA ILE A 254 2.57 30.26 -28.52
C ILE A 254 1.65 29.12 -28.97
N GLU A 255 0.35 29.18 -28.68
CA GLU A 255 -0.62 28.18 -29.13
C GLU A 255 -0.67 28.04 -30.66
N GLN A 256 -0.66 29.17 -31.37
CA GLN A 256 -0.65 29.20 -32.83
C GLN A 256 0.68 28.66 -33.40
N SER A 257 1.80 29.05 -32.79
CA SER A 257 3.14 28.58 -33.18
C SER A 257 3.30 27.08 -32.94
N PHE A 258 2.77 26.58 -31.81
CA PHE A 258 2.76 25.16 -31.48
C PHE A 258 1.95 24.36 -32.50
N SER A 259 0.74 24.82 -32.82
CA SER A 259 -0.17 24.14 -33.76
C SER A 259 0.41 24.06 -35.18
N THR A 260 1.19 25.07 -35.57
CA THR A 260 1.89 25.10 -36.87
C THR A 260 3.07 24.13 -36.90
N LYS A 261 3.83 24.04 -35.80
CA LYS A 261 5.00 23.16 -35.70
C LYS A 261 4.61 21.68 -35.49
N TYR A 262 3.53 21.43 -34.79
CA TYR A 262 3.07 20.09 -34.41
C TYR A 262 1.59 19.87 -34.80
N PRO A 263 1.28 19.77 -36.10
CA PRO A 263 -0.08 19.49 -36.55
C PRO A 263 -0.53 18.11 -36.05
N GLY A 264 -1.75 18.04 -35.50
CA GLY A 264 -2.37 16.78 -35.05
C GLY A 264 -2.04 16.33 -33.62
N VAL A 265 -1.21 17.08 -32.87
CA VAL A 265 -0.93 16.73 -31.46
C VAL A 265 -2.05 17.21 -30.52
N GLY A 266 -3.02 16.33 -30.28
CA GLY A 266 -4.14 16.60 -29.35
C GLY A 266 -3.71 16.57 -27.88
N ILE A 267 -3.22 15.43 -27.39
CA ILE A 267 -2.95 15.19 -25.96
C ILE A 267 -1.44 15.05 -25.73
N ASN A 268 -0.80 16.09 -25.20
CA ASN A 268 0.60 16.04 -24.77
C ASN A 268 0.96 17.32 -23.99
N VAL A 269 0.72 17.34 -22.68
CA VAL A 269 1.13 18.46 -21.81
C VAL A 269 2.66 18.63 -21.76
N PRO A 270 3.48 17.56 -21.61
CA PRO A 270 4.93 17.70 -21.53
C PRO A 270 5.54 18.37 -22.78
N LEU A 271 5.07 18.02 -23.97
CA LEU A 271 5.56 18.61 -25.22
C LEU A 271 5.23 20.11 -25.31
N ARG A 272 4.06 20.53 -24.84
CA ARG A 272 3.66 21.95 -24.80
C ARG A 272 4.53 22.75 -23.85
N ILE A 273 4.85 22.16 -22.70
CA ILE A 273 5.77 22.75 -21.72
C ILE A 273 7.16 22.89 -22.32
N TYR A 274 7.69 21.84 -22.95
CA TYR A 274 9.00 21.87 -23.60
C TYR A 274 9.07 22.89 -24.74
N PHE A 275 8.00 23.05 -25.52
CA PHE A 275 7.94 24.06 -26.57
C PHE A 275 7.89 25.49 -26.04
N THR A 276 7.35 25.69 -24.84
CA THR A 276 7.17 27.00 -24.21
C THR A 276 8.42 27.48 -23.45
N TYR A 277 9.29 26.54 -23.04
CA TYR A 277 10.57 26.80 -22.39
C TYR A 277 11.58 27.43 -23.36
#